data_AF-G1V0J3-F1
#
_entry.id   AF-G1V0J3-F1
#
_cell.length_a   1.000
_cell.length_b   1.000
_cell.length_c   1.000
_cell.angle_alpha   90.00
_cell.angle_beta   90.00
_cell.angle_gamma   90.00
#
_symmetry.space_group_name_H-M   'P 1'
#
loop_
_entity.id
_entity.type
_entity.pdbx_description
1 polymer ?
#
loop_
_entity_poly.entity_id
_entity_poly.type
_entity_poly.pdbx_seq_one_letter_code
_entity_poly.pdbx_strand_id
1 'polypeptide(L)'
;MEILPFRAPALSPLEAHVFNLLCTRAQPWPIDVAGTPCALEAGGLVAPVHPVCAFDVVCGERTWRVELGSLRLLALHPAVADVPPNAALPEALQLAVLDLLAAPLAELAQTFLHMPLAVRNARMIEAAEPAVCALPLTLRVPVGAGASAEAYPIPVRLCLPDRESALELAERLDALPRRRALGLAGDVPVPVSLEAGSMRLSVNELSSLEPDDVLLPETYPAREGRVTLRLCATSRSLAFACSLAEGCATILSVLNPEEGPMSDENNTAAGAAPSEGVDTGELEVTLTFELERRLMTVRDVETLAPGYTFAFGGDALAPVTLYANGKSVGKGRLVDLNGTLGVQVVSLGKVGE
;
A
#
# COMPACT_ATOMS: atom_id res chain seq x y z
N MET A 1 -20.58 -6.23 16.47
CA MET A 1 -19.76 -6.73 15.34
C MET A 1 -18.39 -6.12 15.59
N GLU A 2 -17.38 -6.92 15.98
CA GLU A 2 -16.03 -6.40 16.23
C GLU A 2 -15.35 -6.11 14.89
N ILE A 3 -15.05 -4.84 14.62
CA ILE A 3 -14.26 -4.43 13.46
C ILE A 3 -12.81 -4.39 13.94
N LEU A 4 -12.00 -5.35 13.49
CA LEU A 4 -10.58 -5.41 13.82
C LEU A 4 -9.77 -4.61 12.79
N PRO A 5 -8.76 -3.83 13.24
CA PRO A 5 -7.93 -3.03 12.35
C PRO A 5 -7.15 -3.92 11.38
N PHE A 6 -7.06 -3.51 10.12
CA PHE A 6 -6.10 -4.11 9.21
C PHE A 6 -4.70 -3.68 9.62
N ARG A 7 -3.96 -4.58 10.28
CA ARG A 7 -2.53 -4.41 10.53
C ARG A 7 -1.78 -4.95 9.33
N ALA A 8 -1.21 -4.06 8.53
CA ALA A 8 -0.20 -4.49 7.57
C ALA A 8 0.94 -5.18 8.35
N PRO A 9 1.53 -6.25 7.80
CA PRO A 9 2.71 -6.87 8.38
C PRO A 9 3.80 -5.81 8.59
N ALA A 10 4.40 -5.79 9.78
CA ALA A 10 5.58 -4.98 10.02
C ALA A 10 6.72 -5.57 9.18
N LEU A 11 7.10 -4.86 8.11
CA LEU A 11 8.22 -5.23 7.27
C LEU A 11 9.51 -4.79 7.95
N SER A 12 10.53 -5.65 7.92
CA SER A 12 11.88 -5.19 8.26
C SER A 12 12.31 -4.06 7.32
N PRO A 13 13.26 -3.19 7.72
CA PRO A 13 13.73 -2.11 6.85
C PRO A 13 14.27 -2.60 5.49
N LEU A 14 14.86 -3.80 5.47
CA LEU A 14 15.34 -4.44 4.24
C LEU A 14 14.17 -4.87 3.35
N GLU A 15 13.17 -5.56 3.91
CA GLU A 15 11.98 -5.98 3.16
C GLU A 15 11.20 -4.80 2.62
N ALA A 16 10.98 -3.77 3.43
CA ALA A 16 10.32 -2.54 3.01
C ALA A 16 11.07 -1.88 1.86
N HIS A 17 12.41 -1.80 1.93
CA HIS A 17 13.22 -1.21 0.87
C HIS A 17 13.06 -1.96 -0.47
N VAL A 18 13.23 -3.29 -0.47
CA VAL A 18 13.14 -4.09 -1.70
C VAL A 18 11.72 -4.13 -2.24
N PHE A 19 10.73 -4.23 -1.36
CA PHE A 19 9.33 -4.23 -1.74
C PHE A 19 8.85 -2.88 -2.29
N ASN A 20 9.35 -1.76 -1.76
CA ASN A 20 9.11 -0.44 -2.35
C ASN A 20 9.66 -0.34 -3.77
N LEU A 21 10.87 -0.87 -4.02
CA LEU A 21 11.41 -0.92 -5.37
C LEU A 21 10.48 -1.70 -6.29
N LEU A 22 10.02 -2.89 -5.89
CA LEU A 22 9.00 -3.65 -6.65
C LEU A 22 7.78 -2.78 -6.93
N CYS A 23 7.10 -2.25 -5.91
CA CYS A 23 5.86 -1.49 -6.04
C CYS A 23 5.99 -0.29 -6.99
N THR A 24 7.14 0.40 -6.99
CA THR A 24 7.39 1.60 -7.82
C THR A 24 7.74 1.30 -9.29
N ARG A 25 7.99 0.04 -9.66
CA ARG A 25 8.30 -0.33 -11.06
C ARG A 25 7.07 -0.48 -11.95
N ALA A 26 7.25 -0.19 -13.23
CA ALA A 26 6.24 -0.35 -14.27
C ALA A 26 5.75 -1.80 -14.32
N GLN A 27 4.48 -1.99 -14.01
CA GLN A 27 3.83 -3.28 -13.83
C GLN A 27 2.38 -3.20 -14.38
N PRO A 28 1.73 -4.34 -14.67
CA PRO A 28 2.24 -5.71 -14.46
C PRO A 28 3.32 -6.11 -15.47
N TRP A 29 4.20 -7.02 -15.08
CA TRP A 29 5.25 -7.58 -15.92
C TRP A 29 4.71 -8.77 -16.73
N PRO A 30 4.76 -8.73 -18.07
CA PRO A 30 4.27 -9.84 -18.89
C PRO A 30 5.18 -11.05 -18.73
N ILE A 31 4.58 -12.22 -18.51
CA ILE A 31 5.28 -13.51 -18.39
C ILE A 31 4.53 -14.54 -19.24
N ASP A 32 5.21 -15.17 -20.19
CA ASP A 32 4.68 -16.34 -20.88
C ASP A 32 4.99 -17.61 -20.09
N VAL A 33 3.96 -18.38 -19.77
CA VAL A 33 4.10 -19.68 -19.11
C VAL A 33 3.48 -20.74 -20.01
N ALA A 34 4.32 -21.54 -20.63
CA ALA A 34 3.93 -22.60 -21.57
C ALA A 34 2.97 -22.12 -22.68
N GLY A 35 3.21 -20.94 -23.26
CA GLY A 35 2.40 -20.33 -24.30
C GLY A 35 1.18 -19.55 -23.79
N THR A 36 1.01 -19.43 -22.46
CA THR A 36 -0.06 -18.66 -21.85
C THR A 36 0.46 -17.29 -21.37
N PRO A 37 -0.11 -16.16 -21.84
CA PRO A 37 0.32 -14.82 -21.45
C PRO A 37 -0.20 -14.48 -20.04
N CYS A 38 0.63 -14.78 -19.05
CA CYS A 38 0.42 -14.41 -17.65
C CYS A 38 0.99 -13.01 -17.37
N ALA A 39 0.69 -12.50 -16.17
CA ALA A 39 1.25 -11.22 -15.72
C ALA A 39 1.68 -11.31 -14.25
N LEU A 40 2.88 -10.87 -13.93
CA LEU A 40 3.41 -10.81 -12.56
C LEU A 40 3.35 -9.37 -12.05
N GLU A 41 2.94 -9.19 -10.81
CA GLU A 41 2.91 -7.89 -10.14
C GLU A 41 3.35 -8.02 -8.69
N ALA A 42 3.72 -6.89 -8.08
CA ALA A 42 3.90 -6.82 -6.63
C ALA A 42 2.58 -7.23 -5.97
N GLY A 43 2.65 -8.20 -5.06
CA GLY A 43 1.47 -8.69 -4.36
C GLY A 43 1.04 -7.71 -3.28
N GLY A 44 -0.24 -7.67 -2.93
CA GLY A 44 -0.65 -6.94 -1.73
C GLY A 44 -0.06 -7.59 -0.48
N LEU A 45 0.23 -6.79 0.54
CA LEU A 45 0.57 -7.27 1.89
C LEU A 45 -0.68 -7.79 2.63
N VAL A 46 -1.52 -8.57 1.94
CA VAL A 46 -2.73 -9.19 2.51
C VAL A 46 -2.30 -10.45 3.29
N ALA A 47 -3.19 -10.95 4.16
CA ALA A 47 -3.01 -12.11 5.04
C ALA A 47 -2.04 -13.20 4.51
N PRO A 48 -1.25 -13.84 5.39
CA PRO A 48 -0.16 -14.72 4.99
C PRO A 48 -0.64 -15.77 3.99
N VAL A 49 0.04 -15.78 2.84
CA VAL A 49 -0.14 -16.82 1.82
C VAL A 49 0.25 -18.14 2.46
N HIS A 50 -0.66 -19.10 2.49
CA HIS A 50 -0.34 -20.48 2.84
C HIS A 50 0.31 -21.13 1.63
N PRO A 51 1.64 -21.38 1.64
CA PRO A 51 2.28 -21.98 0.50
C PRO A 51 1.93 -23.46 0.44
N VAL A 52 1.81 -23.96 -0.79
CA VAL A 52 1.54 -25.37 -1.09
C VAL A 52 2.73 -26.05 -1.77
N CYS A 53 3.62 -25.25 -2.37
CA CYS A 53 4.79 -25.73 -3.09
C CYS A 53 5.91 -24.69 -3.00
N ALA A 54 7.15 -25.16 -3.01
CA ALA A 54 8.34 -24.33 -3.15
C ALA A 54 9.27 -24.89 -4.22
N PHE A 55 10.03 -24.00 -4.85
CA PHE A 55 11.17 -24.35 -5.69
C PHE A 55 12.35 -23.43 -5.40
N ASP A 56 13.54 -23.97 -5.59
CA ASP A 56 14.79 -23.27 -5.38
C ASP A 56 15.17 -22.55 -6.69
N VAL A 57 15.57 -21.28 -6.58
CA VAL A 57 16.06 -20.47 -7.70
C VAL A 57 17.53 -20.18 -7.46
N VAL A 58 18.40 -20.85 -8.20
CA VAL A 58 19.84 -20.70 -8.10
C VAL A 58 20.28 -19.45 -8.86
N CYS A 59 20.93 -18.54 -8.15
CA CYS A 59 21.53 -17.31 -8.65
C CYS A 59 23.03 -17.30 -8.27
N GLY A 60 23.90 -17.64 -9.21
CA GLY A 60 25.33 -17.79 -8.93
C GLY A 60 25.57 -18.85 -7.85
N GLU A 61 26.17 -18.44 -6.73
CA GLU A 61 26.41 -19.32 -5.57
C GLU A 61 25.26 -19.29 -4.53
N ARG A 62 24.25 -18.45 -4.73
CA ARG A 62 23.13 -18.27 -3.80
C ARG A 62 21.90 -19.02 -4.29
N THR A 63 21.09 -19.49 -3.34
CA THR A 63 19.84 -20.18 -3.63
C THR A 63 18.69 -19.40 -3.00
N TRP A 64 17.88 -18.79 -3.84
CA TRP A 64 16.62 -18.17 -3.45
C TRP A 64 15.53 -19.23 -3.44
N ARG A 65 14.39 -18.93 -2.82
CA ARG A 65 13.24 -19.82 -2.82
C ARG A 65 12.02 -19.06 -3.32
N VAL A 66 11.20 -19.70 -4.12
CA VAL A 66 9.90 -19.19 -4.51
C VAL A 66 8.85 -20.15 -3.98
N GLU A 67 7.90 -19.63 -3.21
CA GLU A 67 6.78 -20.38 -2.66
C GLU A 67 5.50 -19.99 -3.41
N LEU A 68 4.69 -20.98 -3.81
CA LEU A 68 3.40 -20.78 -4.46
C LEU A 68 2.27 -21.03 -3.48
N GLY A 69 1.27 -20.15 -3.46
CA GLY A 69 0.04 -20.33 -2.68
C GLY A 69 -1.02 -21.21 -3.38
N SER A 70 -0.78 -21.64 -4.61
CA SER A 70 -1.72 -22.48 -5.36
C SER A 70 -1.02 -23.29 -6.45
N LEU A 71 -1.48 -24.53 -6.65
CA LEU A 71 -1.05 -25.42 -7.75
C LEU A 71 -1.86 -25.22 -9.03
N ARG A 72 -2.76 -24.22 -9.11
CA ARG A 72 -3.57 -23.98 -10.32
C ARG A 72 -2.72 -23.67 -11.56
N LEU A 73 -1.48 -23.22 -11.38
CA LEU A 73 -0.50 -23.03 -12.46
C LEU A 73 -0.26 -24.31 -13.29
N LEU A 74 -0.41 -25.49 -12.67
CA LEU A 74 -0.22 -26.78 -13.33
C LEU A 74 -1.05 -26.92 -14.61
N ALA A 75 -2.27 -26.38 -14.61
CA ALA A 75 -3.20 -26.44 -15.74
C ALA A 75 -2.69 -25.75 -17.01
N LEU A 76 -1.62 -24.94 -16.90
CA LEU A 76 -0.98 -24.33 -18.06
C LEU A 76 -0.14 -25.32 -18.87
N HIS A 77 0.27 -26.44 -18.28
CA HIS A 77 1.02 -27.45 -19.01
C HIS A 77 0.07 -28.34 -19.83
N PRO A 78 0.32 -28.55 -21.14
CA PRO A 78 -0.57 -29.34 -22.01
C PRO A 78 -0.88 -30.75 -21.50
N ALA A 79 0.07 -31.38 -20.79
CA ALA A 79 -0.11 -32.73 -20.25
C ALA A 79 -1.22 -32.87 -19.19
N VAL A 80 -1.64 -31.76 -18.57
CA VAL A 80 -2.70 -31.74 -17.54
C VAL A 80 -3.77 -30.69 -17.80
N ALA A 81 -3.80 -30.08 -18.99
CA ALA A 81 -4.76 -29.04 -19.34
C ALA A 81 -6.22 -29.51 -19.29
N ASP A 82 -6.47 -30.78 -19.64
CA ASP A 82 -7.82 -31.39 -19.62
C ASP A 82 -8.20 -31.95 -18.24
N VAL A 83 -7.30 -31.86 -17.26
CA VAL A 83 -7.57 -32.34 -15.90
C VAL A 83 -8.47 -31.33 -15.20
N PRO A 84 -9.60 -31.76 -14.61
CA PRO A 84 -10.45 -30.85 -13.85
C PRO A 84 -9.65 -30.17 -12.72
N PRO A 85 -9.85 -28.88 -12.45
CA PRO A 85 -9.07 -28.14 -11.44
C PRO A 85 -9.19 -28.71 -10.02
N ASN A 86 -10.22 -29.52 -9.76
CA ASN A 86 -10.46 -30.18 -8.46
C ASN A 86 -10.01 -31.66 -8.45
N ALA A 87 -9.46 -32.17 -9.54
CA ALA A 87 -8.97 -33.54 -9.58
C ALA A 87 -7.69 -33.64 -8.76
N ALA A 88 -7.65 -34.62 -7.85
CA ALA A 88 -6.45 -34.90 -7.07
C ALA A 88 -5.39 -35.57 -7.96
N LEU A 89 -4.47 -34.77 -8.50
CA LEU A 89 -3.28 -35.28 -9.16
C LEU A 89 -2.32 -35.88 -8.12
N PRO A 90 -1.69 -37.04 -8.38
CA PRO A 90 -0.63 -37.55 -7.51
C PRO A 90 0.52 -36.54 -7.40
N GLU A 91 1.12 -36.43 -6.20
CA GLU A 91 2.19 -35.47 -5.92
C GLU A 91 3.36 -35.58 -6.91
N ALA A 92 3.80 -36.80 -7.23
CA ALA A 92 4.89 -37.02 -8.18
C ALA A 92 4.59 -36.43 -9.58
N LEU A 93 3.33 -36.46 -10.01
CA LEU A 93 2.91 -35.85 -11.28
C LEU A 93 2.83 -34.33 -11.17
N GLN A 94 2.36 -33.80 -10.04
CA GLN A 94 2.34 -32.37 -9.78
C GLN A 94 3.77 -31.79 -9.83
N LEU A 95 4.72 -32.43 -9.15
CA LEU A 95 6.14 -32.02 -9.13
C LEU A 95 6.77 -32.11 -10.53
N ALA A 96 6.53 -33.19 -11.27
CA ALA A 96 7.04 -33.33 -12.63
C ALA A 96 6.52 -32.23 -13.58
N VAL A 97 5.23 -31.86 -13.48
CA VAL A 97 4.67 -30.77 -14.27
C VAL A 97 5.23 -29.42 -13.84
N LEU A 98 5.44 -29.19 -12.53
CA LEU A 98 6.11 -27.98 -12.04
C LEU A 98 7.52 -27.85 -12.62
N ASP A 99 8.31 -28.93 -12.62
CA ASP A 99 9.66 -28.92 -13.19
C ASP A 99 9.64 -28.59 -14.70
N LEU A 100 8.61 -29.04 -15.43
CA LEU A 100 8.44 -28.69 -16.85
C LEU A 100 8.08 -27.20 -17.04
N LEU A 101 7.30 -26.63 -16.13
CA LEU A 101 6.92 -25.20 -16.13
C LEU A 101 8.04 -24.29 -15.59
N ALA A 102 9.00 -24.85 -14.85
CA ALA A 102 10.05 -24.12 -14.18
C ALA A 102 11.06 -23.48 -15.14
N ALA A 103 11.41 -24.14 -16.25
CA ALA A 103 12.39 -23.63 -17.20
C ALA A 103 11.92 -22.34 -17.91
N PRO A 104 10.70 -22.25 -18.48
CA PRO A 104 10.16 -21.00 -19.03
C PRO A 104 10.14 -19.85 -18.00
N LEU A 105 9.74 -20.14 -16.75
CA LEU A 105 9.73 -19.15 -15.67
C LEU A 105 11.13 -18.65 -15.35
N ALA A 106 12.13 -19.55 -15.34
CA ALA A 106 13.53 -19.19 -15.13
C ALA A 106 14.03 -18.27 -16.25
N GLU A 107 13.84 -18.63 -17.52
CA GLU A 107 14.23 -17.82 -18.68
C GLU A 107 13.63 -16.41 -18.65
N LEU A 108 12.38 -16.31 -18.23
CA LEU A 108 11.68 -15.03 -18.14
C LEU A 108 12.22 -14.17 -16.99
N ALA A 109 12.45 -14.77 -15.82
CA ALA A 109 13.09 -14.08 -14.71
C ALA A 109 14.53 -13.64 -15.05
N GLN A 110 15.29 -14.45 -15.81
CA GLN A 110 16.63 -14.09 -16.28
C GLN A 110 16.61 -12.89 -17.21
N THR A 111 15.68 -12.88 -18.16
CA THR A 111 15.50 -11.76 -19.09
C THR A 111 15.11 -10.50 -18.35
N PHE A 112 14.22 -10.63 -17.38
CA PHE A 112 13.70 -9.51 -16.61
C PHE A 112 14.72 -8.90 -15.65
N LEU A 113 15.47 -9.74 -14.92
CA LEU A 113 16.46 -9.28 -13.93
C LEU A 113 17.88 -9.13 -14.50
N HIS A 114 18.09 -9.50 -15.76
CA HIS A 114 19.41 -9.53 -16.42
C HIS A 114 20.47 -10.28 -15.58
N MET A 115 20.08 -11.42 -15.03
CA MET A 115 20.92 -12.26 -14.18
C MET A 115 20.69 -13.75 -14.48
N PRO A 116 21.71 -14.62 -14.37
CA PRO A 116 21.53 -16.05 -14.60
C PRO A 116 20.74 -16.69 -13.45
N LEU A 117 19.67 -17.39 -13.78
CA LEU A 117 18.76 -18.04 -12.83
C LEU A 117 18.43 -19.44 -13.33
N ALA A 118 18.48 -20.41 -12.43
CA ALA A 118 18.03 -21.77 -12.70
C ALA A 118 17.07 -22.24 -11.61
N VAL A 119 15.91 -22.73 -12.00
CA VAL A 119 14.94 -23.31 -11.06
C VAL A 119 15.27 -24.79 -10.84
N ARG A 120 15.24 -25.23 -9.58
CA ARG A 120 15.53 -26.61 -9.15
C ARG A 120 14.66 -27.01 -7.96
N ASN A 121 14.66 -28.29 -7.62
CA ASN A 121 14.14 -28.83 -6.36
C ASN A 121 12.70 -28.41 -6.04
N ALA A 122 11.76 -28.58 -6.97
CA ALA A 122 10.36 -28.43 -6.66
C ALA A 122 9.95 -29.43 -5.57
N ARG A 123 9.24 -28.96 -4.55
CA ARG A 123 8.73 -29.78 -3.44
C ARG A 123 7.42 -29.22 -2.89
N MET A 124 6.56 -30.09 -2.38
CA MET A 124 5.39 -29.66 -1.63
C MET A 124 5.79 -29.20 -0.23
N ILE A 125 5.13 -28.15 0.25
CA ILE A 125 5.34 -27.63 1.62
C ILE A 125 3.97 -27.31 2.24
N GLU A 126 3.88 -27.45 3.57
CA GLU A 126 2.65 -27.19 4.33
C GLU A 126 2.69 -25.84 5.07
N ALA A 127 3.87 -25.25 5.19
CA ALA A 127 4.09 -24.01 5.92
C ALA A 127 5.19 -23.18 5.25
N ALA A 128 5.08 -21.86 5.43
CA ALA A 128 6.06 -20.91 4.95
C ALA A 128 7.41 -21.13 5.65
N GLU A 129 8.48 -21.24 4.86
CA GLU A 129 9.81 -21.40 5.39
C GLU A 129 10.39 -20.01 5.76
N PRO A 130 11.32 -19.93 6.74
CA PRO A 130 11.94 -18.68 7.11
C PRO A 130 12.83 -18.13 5.97
N ALA A 131 12.91 -16.81 5.90
CA ALA A 131 13.73 -16.05 4.97
C ALA A 131 14.22 -14.76 5.65
N VAL A 132 15.34 -14.21 5.19
CA VAL A 132 15.84 -12.90 5.67
C VAL A 132 15.02 -11.76 5.06
N CYS A 133 14.55 -11.94 3.83
CA CYS A 133 13.66 -11.01 3.16
C CYS A 133 12.63 -11.80 2.36
N ALA A 134 11.34 -11.59 2.62
CA ALA A 134 10.25 -12.24 1.91
C ALA A 134 9.37 -11.23 1.18
N LEU A 135 9.24 -11.38 -0.14
CA LEU A 135 8.57 -10.44 -1.00
C LEU A 135 7.29 -11.06 -1.58
N PRO A 136 6.12 -10.46 -1.33
CA PRO A 136 4.88 -10.94 -1.92
C PRO A 136 4.77 -10.49 -3.39
N LEU A 137 4.40 -11.43 -4.23
CA LEU A 137 4.12 -11.25 -5.65
C LEU A 137 2.78 -11.89 -5.97
N THR A 138 2.13 -11.44 -7.03
CA THR A 138 0.93 -12.07 -7.57
C THR A 138 1.17 -12.43 -9.02
N LEU A 139 1.03 -13.71 -9.34
CA LEU A 139 0.98 -14.18 -10.72
C LEU A 139 -0.48 -14.26 -11.16
N ARG A 140 -0.87 -13.40 -12.09
CA ARG A 140 -2.20 -13.41 -12.72
C ARG A 140 -2.19 -14.33 -13.91
N VAL A 141 -3.03 -15.36 -13.86
CA VAL A 141 -3.15 -16.34 -14.93
C VAL A 141 -4.52 -16.17 -15.60
N PRO A 142 -4.59 -15.93 -16.91
CA PRO A 142 -5.86 -15.76 -17.61
C PRO A 142 -6.65 -17.07 -17.65
N VAL A 143 -7.98 -16.96 -17.59
CA VAL A 143 -8.94 -18.06 -17.73
C VAL A 143 -9.80 -17.79 -18.97
N GLY A 144 -9.79 -18.74 -19.90
CA GLY A 144 -10.52 -18.65 -21.16
C GLY A 144 -9.79 -17.85 -22.24
N ALA A 145 -10.40 -17.77 -23.42
CA ALA A 145 -9.86 -17.08 -24.58
C ALA A 145 -10.70 -15.84 -24.92
N GLY A 146 -10.04 -14.74 -25.29
CA GLY A 146 -10.68 -13.52 -25.78
C GLY A 146 -10.70 -12.34 -24.78
N ALA A 147 -11.39 -11.26 -25.16
CA ALA A 147 -11.35 -9.97 -24.45
C ALA A 147 -12.03 -9.95 -23.06
N SER A 148 -12.74 -11.01 -22.69
CA SER A 148 -13.40 -11.16 -21.37
C SER A 148 -12.73 -12.20 -20.47
N ALA A 149 -11.48 -12.58 -20.76
CA ALA A 149 -10.74 -13.53 -19.94
C ALA A 149 -10.56 -12.98 -18.52
N GLU A 150 -11.21 -13.61 -17.54
CA GLU A 150 -10.95 -13.32 -16.13
C GLU A 150 -9.58 -13.88 -15.76
N ALA A 151 -8.79 -13.15 -14.96
CA ALA A 151 -7.50 -13.64 -14.49
C ALA A 151 -7.60 -14.04 -13.02
N TYR A 152 -7.22 -15.28 -12.70
CA TYR A 152 -7.15 -15.70 -11.31
C TYR A 152 -5.78 -15.38 -10.72
N PRO A 153 -5.70 -14.89 -9.48
CA PRO A 153 -4.45 -14.60 -8.81
C PRO A 153 -3.86 -15.88 -8.19
N ILE A 154 -2.58 -16.13 -8.47
CA ILE A 154 -1.75 -17.08 -7.71
C ILE A 154 -0.82 -16.25 -6.83
N PRO A 155 -0.97 -16.33 -5.50
CA PRO A 155 -0.02 -15.70 -4.60
C PRO A 155 1.35 -16.39 -4.71
N VAL A 156 2.41 -15.60 -4.79
CA VAL A 156 3.79 -16.04 -4.91
C VAL A 156 4.61 -15.32 -3.84
N ARG A 157 5.51 -16.03 -3.17
CA ARG A 157 6.41 -15.44 -2.18
C ARG A 157 7.86 -15.71 -2.59
N LEU A 158 8.60 -14.65 -2.89
CA LEU A 158 10.04 -14.72 -3.16
C LEU A 158 10.79 -14.57 -1.84
N CYS A 159 11.45 -15.64 -1.43
CA CYS A 159 12.18 -15.79 -0.17
C CYS A 159 13.69 -15.72 -0.44
N LEU A 160 14.33 -14.69 0.12
CA LEU A 160 15.76 -14.43 -0.03
C LEU A 160 16.49 -14.89 1.23
N PRO A 161 17.57 -15.69 1.09
CA PRO A 161 18.22 -16.34 2.22
C PRO A 161 19.07 -15.40 3.06
N ASP A 162 19.53 -14.28 2.49
CA ASP A 162 20.47 -13.36 3.11
C ASP A 162 20.29 -11.93 2.59
N ARG A 163 21.00 -10.99 3.23
CA ARG A 163 20.96 -9.57 2.90
C ARG A 163 21.59 -9.27 1.54
N GLU A 164 22.61 -10.02 1.12
CA GLU A 164 23.31 -9.78 -0.13
C GLU A 164 22.42 -10.11 -1.34
N SER A 165 21.69 -11.22 -1.27
CA SER A 165 20.66 -11.62 -2.22
C SER A 165 19.58 -10.54 -2.38
N ALA A 166 19.16 -9.95 -1.26
CA ALA A 166 18.16 -8.88 -1.26
C ALA A 166 18.67 -7.59 -1.90
N LEU A 167 19.93 -7.22 -1.64
CA LEU A 167 20.55 -6.05 -2.25
C LEU A 167 20.84 -6.27 -3.74
N GLU A 168 21.28 -7.47 -4.13
CA GLU A 168 21.47 -7.82 -5.54
C GLU A 168 20.15 -7.71 -6.31
N LEU A 169 19.05 -8.24 -5.76
CA LEU A 169 17.73 -8.06 -6.35
C LEU A 169 17.34 -6.57 -6.41
N ALA A 170 17.58 -5.81 -5.35
CA ALA A 170 17.28 -4.37 -5.30
C ALA A 170 17.97 -3.60 -6.43
N GLU A 171 19.25 -3.87 -6.68
CA GLU A 171 20.01 -3.26 -7.78
C GLU A 171 19.40 -3.58 -9.15
N ARG A 172 18.98 -4.83 -9.39
CA ARG A 172 18.31 -5.22 -10.64
C ARG A 172 16.96 -4.54 -10.79
N LEU A 173 16.18 -4.48 -9.71
CA LEU A 173 14.89 -3.81 -9.71
C LEU A 173 15.01 -2.31 -9.94
N ASP A 174 16.04 -1.64 -9.42
CA ASP A 174 16.17 -0.19 -9.62
C ASP A 174 16.49 0.18 -11.07
N ALA A 175 17.14 -0.71 -11.83
CA ALA A 175 17.38 -0.53 -13.26
C ALA A 175 16.10 -0.64 -14.12
N LEU A 176 15.00 -1.18 -13.57
CA LEU A 176 13.76 -1.33 -14.31
C LEU A 176 12.99 0.00 -14.43
N PRO A 177 12.21 0.18 -15.52
CA PRO A 177 11.35 1.34 -15.69
C PRO A 177 10.43 1.56 -14.49
N ARG A 178 10.30 2.80 -14.02
CA ARG A 178 9.36 3.18 -12.95
C ARG A 178 7.94 3.32 -13.49
N ARG A 179 6.92 3.12 -12.64
CA ARG A 179 5.53 3.51 -12.98
C ARG A 179 5.50 5.01 -13.26
N ARG A 180 4.62 5.42 -14.19
CA ARG A 180 4.28 6.82 -14.55
C ARG A 180 5.18 7.86 -13.89
N ALA A 181 6.24 8.27 -14.58
CA ALA A 181 6.97 9.49 -14.26
C ALA A 181 6.68 10.49 -15.39
N LEU A 182 5.66 11.34 -15.23
CA LEU A 182 5.29 12.31 -16.27
C LEU A 182 6.18 13.56 -16.15
N GLY A 183 7.39 13.47 -16.70
CA GLY A 183 8.12 14.64 -17.20
C GLY A 183 9.15 15.32 -16.28
N LEU A 184 9.59 16.48 -16.77
CA LEU A 184 10.85 17.19 -16.48
C LEU A 184 11.01 17.73 -15.04
N ALA A 185 10.02 17.54 -14.16
CA ALA A 185 9.98 18.10 -12.81
C ALA A 185 10.15 17.04 -11.70
N GLY A 186 10.68 15.86 -12.04
CA GLY A 186 10.72 14.70 -11.13
C GLY A 186 11.34 14.97 -9.75
N ASP A 187 12.36 15.84 -9.66
CA ASP A 187 13.05 16.16 -8.41
C ASP A 187 12.46 17.36 -7.65
N VAL A 188 11.36 17.95 -8.16
CA VAL A 188 10.69 19.07 -7.48
C VAL A 188 10.10 18.58 -6.16
N PRO A 189 10.42 19.23 -5.02
CA PRO A 189 9.88 18.84 -3.72
C PRO A 189 8.41 19.26 -3.60
N VAL A 190 7.58 18.33 -3.14
CA VAL A 190 6.16 18.47 -2.86
C VAL A 190 5.93 18.17 -1.37
N PRO A 191 5.34 19.10 -0.61
CA PRO A 191 4.94 18.83 0.76
C PRO A 191 3.77 17.83 0.79
N VAL A 192 3.92 16.79 1.61
CA VAL A 192 2.87 15.82 1.94
C VAL A 192 2.65 15.80 3.45
N SER A 193 1.41 15.59 3.86
CA SER A 193 0.95 15.53 5.24
C SER A 193 0.41 14.14 5.55
N LEU A 194 0.82 13.56 6.67
CA LEU A 194 0.27 12.33 7.21
C LEU A 194 -0.77 12.70 8.26
N GLU A 195 -2.04 12.52 7.94
CA GLU A 195 -3.19 12.96 8.73
C GLU A 195 -3.79 11.77 9.50
N ALA A 196 -3.94 11.90 10.82
CA ALA A 196 -4.63 10.90 11.64
C ALA A 196 -6.16 10.96 11.47
N GLY A 197 -6.69 12.13 11.10
CA GLY A 197 -8.11 12.36 10.82
C GLY A 197 -8.43 13.85 10.71
N SER A 198 -9.72 14.15 10.62
CA SER A 198 -10.25 15.52 10.59
C SER A 198 -11.61 15.60 11.26
N MET A 199 -11.93 16.77 11.83
CA MET A 199 -13.22 17.07 12.45
C MET A 199 -13.73 18.43 11.96
N ARG A 200 -15.03 18.58 11.76
CA ARG A 200 -15.65 19.89 11.52
C ARG A 200 -16.07 20.50 12.85
N LEU A 201 -15.77 21.79 13.02
CA LEU A 201 -16.15 22.58 14.19
C LEU A 201 -16.63 23.95 13.70
N SER A 202 -17.60 24.54 14.37
CA SER A 202 -17.91 25.95 14.20
C SER A 202 -16.76 26.83 14.69
N VAL A 203 -16.70 28.08 14.23
CA VAL A 203 -15.75 29.07 14.76
C VAL A 203 -15.95 29.27 16.27
N ASN A 204 -17.20 29.26 16.74
CA ASN A 204 -17.53 29.33 18.16
C ASN A 204 -16.90 28.18 18.97
N GLU A 205 -17.09 26.94 18.53
CA GLU A 205 -16.47 25.77 19.17
C GLU A 205 -14.94 25.84 19.12
N LEU A 206 -14.36 26.17 17.96
CA LEU A 206 -12.91 26.30 17.82
C LEU A 206 -12.32 27.36 18.78
N SER A 207 -13.02 28.47 18.96
CA SER A 207 -12.59 29.57 19.83
C SER A 207 -12.75 29.27 21.33
N SER A 208 -13.61 28.33 21.69
CA SER A 208 -13.87 27.93 23.08
C SER A 208 -13.05 26.72 23.53
N LEU A 209 -12.24 26.12 22.63
CA LEU A 209 -11.35 25.03 23.00
C LEU A 209 -10.34 25.48 24.06
N GLU A 210 -10.15 24.61 25.05
CA GLU A 210 -9.17 24.76 26.11
C GLU A 210 -8.18 23.58 26.11
N PRO A 211 -6.98 23.74 26.71
CA PRO A 211 -6.14 22.60 27.03
C PRO A 211 -6.92 21.55 27.84
N ASP A 212 -6.60 20.28 27.59
CA ASP A 212 -7.25 19.08 28.12
C ASP A 212 -8.60 18.70 27.52
N ASP A 213 -9.21 19.54 26.66
CA ASP A 213 -10.39 19.14 25.88
C ASP A 213 -10.09 17.94 24.99
N VAL A 214 -11.05 17.02 24.86
CA VAL A 214 -10.92 15.84 24.00
C VAL A 214 -11.86 15.94 22.80
N LEU A 215 -11.25 16.02 21.63
CA LEU A 215 -11.93 16.03 20.35
C LEU A 215 -12.19 14.59 19.88
N LEU A 216 -13.41 14.31 19.46
CA LEU A 216 -13.87 13.00 18.98
C LEU A 216 -14.33 13.13 17.52
N PRO A 217 -13.43 12.91 16.54
CA PRO A 217 -13.77 13.10 15.13
C PRO A 217 -14.80 12.07 14.66
N GLU A 218 -15.75 12.51 13.83
CA GLU A 218 -16.79 11.65 13.26
C GLU A 218 -16.20 10.56 12.36
N THR A 219 -15.16 10.91 11.59
CA THR A 219 -14.38 9.98 10.77
C THR A 219 -12.96 9.89 11.30
N TYR A 220 -12.58 8.75 11.88
CA TYR A 220 -11.25 8.54 12.42
C TYR A 220 -10.63 7.23 11.94
N PRO A 221 -10.06 7.20 10.72
CA PRO A 221 -9.40 6.01 10.19
C PRO A 221 -8.32 5.46 11.13
N ALA A 222 -7.71 6.32 11.95
CA ALA A 222 -6.67 5.90 12.90
C ALA A 222 -7.19 4.92 13.95
N ARG A 223 -8.51 4.86 14.23
CA ARG A 223 -9.12 3.78 15.04
C ARG A 223 -8.89 2.40 14.44
N GLU A 224 -8.89 2.32 13.12
CA GLU A 224 -8.62 1.09 12.38
C GLU A 224 -7.13 0.89 12.09
N GLY A 225 -6.25 1.66 12.74
CA GLY A 225 -4.82 1.70 12.43
C GLY A 225 -4.54 2.31 11.06
N ARG A 226 -5.43 3.15 10.54
CA ARG A 226 -5.30 3.78 9.22
C ARG A 226 -5.05 5.28 9.32
N VAL A 227 -4.26 5.82 8.42
CA VAL A 227 -4.01 7.27 8.33
C VAL A 227 -4.11 7.70 6.87
N THR A 228 -4.25 8.98 6.61
CA THR A 228 -4.32 9.51 5.25
C THR A 228 -3.03 10.23 4.92
N LEU A 229 -2.31 9.79 3.88
CA LEU A 229 -1.23 10.58 3.30
C LEU A 229 -1.83 11.52 2.24
N ARG A 230 -1.73 12.83 2.47
CA ARG A 230 -2.34 13.86 1.63
C ARG A 230 -1.28 14.77 1.01
N LEU A 231 -1.44 15.10 -0.26
CA LEU A 231 -0.60 16.10 -0.93
C LEU A 231 -1.06 17.50 -0.53
N CYS A 232 -0.14 18.35 -0.06
CA CYS A 232 -0.46 19.73 0.30
C CYS A 232 -0.50 20.67 -0.93
N ALA A 233 -0.66 20.13 -2.14
CA ALA A 233 -0.76 20.89 -3.39
C ALA A 233 -2.24 21.21 -3.74
N THR A 234 -2.45 22.38 -4.36
CA THR A 234 -3.74 23.08 -4.56
C THR A 234 -4.94 22.24 -5.01
N SER A 235 -6.14 22.64 -4.56
CA SER A 235 -7.53 22.37 -5.03
C SER A 235 -7.99 20.92 -5.27
N ARG A 236 -7.14 20.04 -5.81
CA ARG A 236 -7.39 18.61 -6.00
C ARG A 236 -6.24 17.83 -5.38
N SER A 237 -6.31 17.70 -4.06
CA SER A 237 -5.29 16.99 -3.30
C SER A 237 -5.44 15.48 -3.51
N LEU A 238 -4.45 14.86 -4.13
CA LEU A 238 -4.30 13.40 -4.15
C LEU A 238 -4.09 12.91 -2.72
N ALA A 239 -4.82 11.86 -2.34
CA ALA A 239 -4.72 11.27 -1.02
C ALA A 239 -4.58 9.75 -1.13
N PHE A 240 -3.95 9.15 -0.12
CA PHE A 240 -3.74 7.71 -0.04
C PHE A 240 -4.18 7.23 1.34
N ALA A 241 -4.90 6.11 1.38
CA ALA A 241 -5.14 5.40 2.63
C ALA A 241 -3.86 4.65 2.99
N CYS A 242 -3.40 4.80 4.22
CA CYS A 242 -2.24 4.11 4.74
C CYS A 242 -2.63 3.32 5.99
N SER A 243 -1.90 2.24 6.28
CA SER A 243 -1.92 1.59 7.59
C SER A 243 -0.68 2.00 8.40
N LEU A 244 -0.79 1.99 9.71
CA LEU A 244 0.28 2.32 10.65
C LEU A 244 0.73 1.08 11.42
N ALA A 245 2.03 0.78 11.37
CA ALA A 245 2.62 -0.28 12.17
C ALA A 245 4.08 0.08 12.50
N GLU A 246 4.47 -0.01 13.79
CA GLU A 246 5.86 0.10 14.24
C GLU A 246 6.64 1.33 13.72
N GLY A 247 6.01 2.51 13.66
CA GLY A 247 6.65 3.73 13.15
C GLY A 247 6.79 3.78 11.63
N CYS A 248 6.13 2.86 10.91
CA CYS A 248 6.02 2.85 9.46
C CYS A 248 4.57 3.08 9.02
N ALA A 249 4.43 3.74 7.88
CA ALA A 249 3.17 3.90 7.16
C ALA A 249 3.24 3.15 5.84
N THR A 250 2.25 2.29 5.57
CA THR A 250 2.15 1.48 4.35
C THR A 250 0.92 1.88 3.55
N ILE A 251 1.09 2.25 2.28
CA ILE A 251 0.00 2.62 1.38
C ILE A 251 -0.88 1.39 1.10
N LEU A 252 -2.19 1.56 1.25
CA LEU A 252 -3.20 0.54 1.00
C LEU A 252 -3.92 0.77 -0.33
N SER A 253 -4.30 2.03 -0.59
CA SER A 253 -5.03 2.42 -1.79
C SER A 253 -4.92 3.93 -2.04
N VAL A 254 -5.26 4.34 -3.26
CA VAL A 254 -5.50 5.74 -3.59
C VAL A 254 -6.92 6.10 -3.14
N LEU A 255 -7.07 7.24 -2.49
CA LEU A 255 -8.36 7.83 -2.13
C LEU A 255 -8.72 8.86 -3.19
N ASN A 256 -9.85 8.65 -3.88
CA ASN A 256 -10.35 9.64 -4.83
C ASN A 256 -11.01 10.79 -4.06
N PRO A 257 -10.67 12.06 -4.34
CA PRO A 257 -11.27 13.21 -3.67
C PRO A 257 -12.76 13.40 -4.00
N GLU A 258 -13.32 12.66 -4.96
CA GLU A 258 -14.75 12.72 -5.33
C GLU A 258 -15.68 11.93 -4.38
N GLU A 259 -15.13 11.21 -3.38
CA GLU A 259 -15.90 10.47 -2.37
C GLU A 259 -15.97 11.20 -1.00
N GLY A 260 -15.72 12.51 -0.97
CA GLY A 260 -16.20 13.34 0.14
C GLY A 260 -17.72 13.53 0.04
N PRO A 261 -18.46 13.74 1.15
CA PRO A 261 -19.85 14.16 1.05
C PRO A 261 -19.90 15.38 0.13
N MET A 262 -20.68 15.27 -0.96
CA MET A 262 -20.91 16.35 -1.91
C MET A 262 -21.16 17.63 -1.13
N SER A 263 -20.23 18.59 -1.22
CA SER A 263 -20.53 19.97 -0.90
C SER A 263 -21.58 20.39 -1.91
N ASP A 264 -22.83 20.51 -1.47
CA ASP A 264 -23.94 21.12 -2.19
C ASP A 264 -23.64 22.62 -2.41
N GLU A 265 -22.62 22.92 -3.20
CA GLU A 265 -22.29 24.26 -3.68
C GLU A 265 -22.74 24.37 -5.13
N ASN A 266 -24.05 24.30 -5.35
CA ASN A 266 -24.66 24.90 -6.53
C ASN A 266 -26.18 25.07 -6.36
N ASN A 267 -26.60 26.19 -5.78
CA ASN A 267 -27.72 26.94 -6.35
C ASN A 267 -27.71 28.40 -5.88
N THR A 268 -27.16 29.28 -6.72
CA THR A 268 -27.34 30.72 -6.58
C THR A 268 -28.76 31.16 -6.97
N ALA A 269 -29.41 31.75 -5.97
CA ALA A 269 -30.19 32.99 -6.02
C ALA A 269 -31.55 33.03 -6.76
N ALA A 270 -32.61 33.21 -5.97
CA ALA A 270 -33.72 34.10 -6.32
C ALA A 270 -34.33 34.75 -5.05
N GLY A 271 -33.97 36.02 -4.82
CA GLY A 271 -34.80 37.02 -4.12
C GLY A 271 -34.97 36.92 -2.61
N ALA A 272 -34.08 37.53 -1.83
CA ALA A 272 -34.39 38.07 -0.51
C ALA A 272 -33.56 39.33 -0.22
N ALA A 273 -34.21 40.35 0.35
CA ALA A 273 -33.66 41.64 0.73
C ALA A 273 -32.51 41.51 1.76
N PRO A 274 -31.59 42.50 1.87
CA PRO A 274 -30.45 42.39 2.77
C PRO A 274 -30.95 42.38 4.22
N SER A 275 -30.78 41.27 4.91
CA SER A 275 -31.08 41.10 6.32
C SER A 275 -29.86 40.52 7.02
N GLU A 276 -29.47 41.24 8.09
CA GLU A 276 -28.57 40.89 9.20
C GLU A 276 -27.15 40.41 8.87
N GLY A 277 -26.18 40.87 9.67
CA GLY A 277 -24.78 40.49 9.50
C GLY A 277 -24.61 38.98 9.56
N VAL A 278 -23.79 38.42 8.68
CA VAL A 278 -23.41 37.00 8.75
C VAL A 278 -22.83 36.74 10.14
N ASP A 279 -23.48 35.88 10.92
CA ASP A 279 -22.91 35.41 12.18
C ASP A 279 -21.70 34.54 11.87
N THR A 280 -20.52 35.14 11.97
CA THR A 280 -19.25 34.47 11.67
C THR A 280 -18.95 33.33 12.62
N GLY A 281 -19.64 33.25 13.77
CA GLY A 281 -19.44 32.20 14.78
C GLY A 281 -19.91 30.82 14.34
N GLU A 282 -20.95 30.76 13.51
CA GLU A 282 -21.56 29.51 13.01
C GLU A 282 -20.88 28.96 11.75
N LEU A 283 -19.83 29.62 11.26
CA LEU A 283 -19.09 29.15 10.09
C LEU A 283 -18.36 27.84 10.41
N GLU A 284 -18.56 26.80 9.60
CA GLU A 284 -17.84 25.53 9.74
C GLU A 284 -16.37 25.66 9.29
N VAL A 285 -15.47 25.16 10.14
CA VAL A 285 -14.04 25.06 9.89
C VAL A 285 -13.63 23.59 10.00
N THR A 286 -12.81 23.13 9.05
CA THR A 286 -12.23 21.78 9.14
C THR A 286 -10.92 21.83 9.93
N LEU A 287 -10.89 21.10 11.04
CA LEU A 287 -9.71 20.87 11.86
C LEU A 287 -9.06 19.54 11.45
N THR A 288 -7.82 19.59 11.00
CA THR A 288 -7.01 18.42 10.61
C THR A 288 -5.99 18.09 11.69
N PHE A 289 -5.84 16.80 11.98
CA PHE A 289 -4.87 16.27 12.94
C PHE A 289 -3.65 15.71 12.20
N GLU A 290 -2.60 16.51 12.06
CA GLU A 290 -1.37 16.14 11.35
C GLU A 290 -0.39 15.42 12.29
N LEU A 291 0.04 14.21 11.90
CA LEU A 291 1.09 13.45 12.59
C LEU A 291 2.48 13.91 12.15
N GLU A 292 2.67 14.07 10.85
CA GLU A 292 3.94 14.48 10.27
C GLU A 292 3.70 15.21 8.96
N ARG A 293 4.51 16.24 8.71
CA ARG A 293 4.69 16.82 7.39
C ARG A 293 6.09 16.51 6.86
N ARG A 294 6.18 16.10 5.61
CA ARG A 294 7.46 15.83 4.94
C ARG A 294 7.47 16.29 3.50
N LEU A 295 8.67 16.35 2.94
CA LEU A 295 8.87 16.60 1.52
C LEU A 295 9.07 15.25 0.81
N MET A 296 8.33 15.06 -0.28
CA MET A 296 8.54 14.01 -1.26
C MET A 296 8.81 14.64 -2.62
N THR A 297 9.56 14.01 -3.50
CA THR A 297 9.69 14.55 -4.86
C THR A 297 8.42 14.26 -5.68
N VAL A 298 8.16 15.02 -6.75
CA VAL A 298 7.07 14.70 -7.70
C VAL A 298 7.19 13.25 -8.17
N ARG A 299 8.42 12.78 -8.46
CA ARG A 299 8.68 11.40 -8.86
C ARG A 299 8.28 10.39 -7.78
N ASP A 300 8.55 10.67 -6.51
CA ASP A 300 8.14 9.78 -5.42
C ASP A 300 6.61 9.66 -5.39
N VAL A 301 5.90 10.80 -5.39
CA VAL A 301 4.43 10.83 -5.36
C VAL A 301 3.82 10.09 -6.55
N GLU A 302 4.29 10.33 -7.77
CA GLU A 302 3.74 9.69 -8.98
C GLU A 302 3.95 8.17 -8.99
N THR A 303 4.94 7.68 -8.26
CA THR A 303 5.27 6.25 -8.17
C THR A 303 4.68 5.56 -6.94
N LEU A 304 4.04 6.30 -6.02
CA LEU A 304 3.37 5.72 -4.86
C LEU A 304 2.29 4.73 -5.29
N ALA A 305 2.33 3.55 -4.69
CA ALA A 305 1.42 2.45 -4.99
C ALA A 305 1.12 1.65 -3.71
N PRO A 306 0.02 0.89 -3.68
CA PRO A 306 -0.25 -0.07 -2.61
C PRO A 306 0.97 -0.95 -2.30
N GLY A 307 1.24 -1.14 -1.01
CA GLY A 307 2.40 -1.85 -0.49
C GLY A 307 3.62 -0.97 -0.19
N TYR A 308 3.70 0.24 -0.77
CA TYR A 308 4.81 1.15 -0.49
C TYR A 308 4.82 1.56 0.98
N THR A 309 5.95 1.37 1.65
CA THR A 309 6.12 1.54 3.09
C THR A 309 7.24 2.53 3.40
N PHE A 310 6.97 3.53 4.22
CA PHE A 310 7.98 4.50 4.65
C PHE A 310 7.97 4.67 6.17
N ALA A 311 9.14 4.87 6.75
CA ALA A 311 9.25 5.30 8.14
C ALA A 311 8.67 6.73 8.26
N PHE A 312 7.87 6.97 9.28
CA PHE A 312 7.40 8.29 9.66
C PHE A 312 7.97 8.62 11.06
N GLY A 313 8.40 9.87 11.25
CA GLY A 313 9.20 10.30 12.41
C GLY A 313 8.42 10.43 13.72
N GLY A 314 7.13 10.07 13.73
CA GLY A 314 6.26 10.13 14.90
C GLY A 314 6.22 8.79 15.63
N ASP A 315 6.35 8.83 16.96
CA ASP A 315 5.80 7.79 17.82
C ASP A 315 4.25 7.83 17.71
N ALA A 316 3.56 6.71 17.93
CA ALA A 316 2.10 6.69 18.02
C ALA A 316 1.57 7.62 19.14
N LEU A 317 2.41 7.93 20.13
CA LEU A 317 2.14 8.88 21.22
C LEU A 317 2.64 10.31 20.93
N ALA A 318 3.24 10.56 19.77
CA ALA A 318 3.74 11.87 19.42
C ALA A 318 2.58 12.90 19.34
N PRO A 319 2.83 14.15 19.77
CA PRO A 319 1.80 15.17 19.67
C PRO A 319 1.48 15.46 18.21
N VAL A 320 0.18 15.45 17.88
CA VAL A 320 -0.33 15.89 16.57
C VAL A 320 -0.36 17.41 16.51
N THR A 321 -0.15 17.97 15.32
CA THR A 321 -0.37 19.39 15.08
C THR A 321 -1.80 19.60 14.61
N LEU A 322 -2.50 20.54 15.25
CA LEU A 322 -3.88 20.90 14.92
C LEU A 322 -3.86 21.98 13.85
N TYR A 323 -4.46 21.73 12.68
CA TYR A 323 -4.55 22.68 11.58
C TYR A 323 -6.00 23.07 11.31
N ALA A 324 -6.32 24.35 11.37
CA ALA A 324 -7.61 24.89 10.92
C ALA A 324 -7.41 25.56 9.55
N ASN A 325 -8.04 25.04 8.50
CA ASN A 325 -7.90 25.54 7.13
C ASN A 325 -6.43 25.78 6.70
N GLY A 326 -5.52 24.87 7.10
CA GLY A 326 -4.09 24.94 6.77
C GLY A 326 -3.24 25.84 7.68
N LYS A 327 -3.82 26.53 8.67
CA LYS A 327 -3.08 27.29 9.71
C LYS A 327 -2.95 26.45 10.98
N SER A 328 -1.73 26.34 11.51
CA SER A 328 -1.50 25.67 12.79
C SER A 328 -2.17 26.47 13.91
N VAL A 329 -3.09 25.82 14.63
CA VAL A 329 -3.84 26.41 15.75
C VAL A 329 -3.46 25.81 17.10
N GLY A 330 -2.69 24.72 17.13
CA GLY A 330 -2.27 24.11 18.39
C GLY A 330 -1.57 22.77 18.24
N LYS A 331 -1.39 22.10 19.37
CA LYS A 331 -0.92 20.74 19.50
C LYS A 331 -1.93 19.90 20.27
N GLY A 332 -2.08 18.65 19.87
CA GLY A 332 -2.86 17.65 20.58
C GLY A 332 -2.06 16.38 20.81
N ARG A 333 -2.65 15.42 21.51
CA ARG A 333 -2.12 14.07 21.72
C ARG A 333 -3.20 13.06 21.41
N LEU A 334 -2.83 11.99 20.70
CA LEU A 334 -3.75 10.87 20.47
C LEU A 334 -4.06 10.16 21.80
N VAL A 335 -5.34 9.97 22.10
CA VAL A 335 -5.80 9.30 23.31
C VAL A 335 -6.85 8.24 22.97
N ASP A 336 -6.83 7.10 23.65
CA ASP A 336 -7.86 6.06 23.53
C ASP A 336 -8.82 6.15 24.72
N LEU A 337 -10.11 6.33 24.44
CA LEU A 337 -11.19 6.34 25.41
C LEU A 337 -12.09 5.11 25.19
N ASN A 338 -11.81 4.01 25.88
CA ASN A 338 -12.63 2.79 25.80
C ASN A 338 -12.83 2.26 24.34
N GLY A 339 -11.78 2.27 23.52
CA GLY A 339 -11.81 1.87 22.11
C GLY A 339 -12.20 2.99 21.14
N THR A 340 -12.43 4.20 21.66
CA THR A 340 -12.74 5.42 20.91
C THR A 340 -11.50 6.30 20.88
N LEU A 341 -10.72 6.22 19.80
CA LEU A 341 -9.55 7.08 19.61
C LEU A 341 -10.02 8.54 19.39
N GLY A 342 -9.43 9.46 20.14
CA GLY A 342 -9.68 10.90 20.12
C GLY A 342 -8.37 11.70 20.19
N VAL A 343 -8.48 13.02 20.17
CA VAL A 343 -7.34 13.93 20.26
C VAL A 343 -7.53 14.85 21.45
N GLN A 344 -6.68 14.72 22.47
CA GLN A 344 -6.65 15.63 23.60
C GLN A 344 -5.86 16.88 23.23
N VAL A 345 -6.43 18.07 23.40
CA VAL A 345 -5.74 19.34 23.19
C VAL A 345 -4.67 19.51 24.26
N VAL A 346 -3.42 19.73 23.84
CA VAL A 346 -2.28 19.94 24.75
C VAL A 346 -1.98 21.42 24.91
N SER A 347 -2.04 22.17 23.80
CA SER A 347 -1.80 23.60 23.80
C SER A 347 -2.42 24.23 22.56
N LEU A 348 -2.97 25.43 22.69
CA LEU A 348 -3.47 26.21 21.56
C LEU A 348 -2.51 27.39 21.29
N GLY A 349 -2.24 27.64 20.02
CA GLY A 349 -1.55 28.85 19.58
C GLY A 349 -2.51 30.02 19.65
N LYS A 350 -2.04 31.19 20.13
CA LYS A 350 -2.85 32.41 20.06
C LYS A 350 -3.14 32.71 18.59
N VAL A 351 -4.42 32.69 18.20
CA VAL A 351 -4.85 33.09 16.86
C VAL A 351 -4.71 34.62 16.79
N GLY A 352 -3.60 35.08 16.23
CA GLY A 352 -3.38 36.50 15.92
C GLY A 352 -2.28 37.18 16.75
N GLU A 353 -1.06 37.14 16.22
CA GLU A 353 -0.22 38.33 16.01
C GLU A 353 0.28 38.28 14.56
#